data_AF-A0AAD5CFT7-F1
#
_entry.id   AF-A0AAD5CFT7-F1
#
_cell.length_a   1.000
_cell.length_b   1.000
_cell.length_c   1.000
_cell.angle_alpha   90.00
_cell.angle_beta   90.00
_cell.angle_gamma   90.00
#
_symmetry.space_group_name_H-M   'P 1'
#
loop_
_entity.id
_entity.type
_entity.pdbx_description
1 polymer ?
#
loop_
_entity_poly.entity_id
_entity_poly.type
_entity_poly.pdbx_seq_one_letter_code
_entity_poly.pdbx_strand_id
1 'polypeptide(L)' 'MEIDNNVKSDEVQKLVIELMKGEKGNLMRKKTIELKKKAEEACVFPSGSSMANLEKIVHLMQTSSK' A
#
# COMPACT_ATOMS: atom_id res chain seq x y z
N MET A 1 10.04 6.95 -6.80
CA MET A 1 11.12 7.94 -7.01
C MET A 1 10.45 9.28 -6.89
N GLU A 2 10.99 10.17 -6.07
CA GLU A 2 10.42 11.49 -5.92
C GLU A 2 10.92 12.39 -7.04
N ILE A 3 10.08 13.36 -7.42
CA ILE A 3 10.37 14.35 -8.45
C ILE A 3 10.43 15.71 -7.74
N ASP A 4 11.42 16.51 -8.09
CA ASP A 4 11.57 17.86 -7.55
C ASP A 4 10.45 18.80 -8.06
N ASN A 5 10.19 19.88 -7.34
CA ASN A 5 9.18 20.87 -7.71
C ASN A 5 9.59 21.73 -8.93
N ASN A 6 10.89 21.89 -9.20
CA ASN A 6 11.39 22.66 -10.34
C ASN A 6 12.15 21.77 -11.34
N VAL A 7 11.46 20.75 -11.85
CA VAL A 7 12.02 19.72 -12.73
C VAL A 7 11.92 20.08 -14.22
N LYS A 8 12.94 19.71 -15.01
CA LYS A 8 12.90 19.81 -16.48
C LYS A 8 12.29 18.58 -17.13
N SER A 9 11.77 18.72 -18.35
CA SER A 9 11.11 17.62 -19.06
C SER A 9 12.03 16.43 -19.34
N ASP A 10 13.33 16.65 -19.54
CA ASP A 10 14.32 15.59 -19.75
C ASP A 10 14.57 14.77 -18.48
N GLU A 11 14.52 15.40 -17.30
CA GLU A 11 14.64 14.73 -16.01
C GLU A 11 13.41 13.86 -15.74
N VAL A 12 12.20 14.39 -16.01
CA VAL A 12 10.96 13.60 -15.93
C VAL A 12 11.04 12.39 -16.86
N GLN A 13 11.48 12.58 -18.11
CA GLN A 13 11.63 11.47 -19.07
C GLN A 13 12.55 10.36 -18.54
N LYS A 14 13.72 10.72 -17.99
CA LYS A 14 14.66 9.74 -17.40
C LYS A 14 14.01 8.97 -16.24
N LEU A 15 13.30 9.67 -15.36
CA LEU A 15 12.61 9.05 -14.22
C LEU A 15 11.48 8.11 -14.66
N VAL A 16 10.70 8.48 -15.68
CA VAL A 16 9.65 7.63 -16.24
C VAL A 16 10.25 6.36 -16.86
N ILE A 17 11.34 6.49 -17.61
CA ILE A 17 12.03 5.33 -18.20
C ILE A 17 12.57 4.41 -17.10
N GLU A 18 13.23 4.95 -16.07
CA GLU A 18 13.74 4.17 -14.93
C GLU A 18 12.61 3.49 -14.15
N LEU A 19 11.47 4.17 -13.96
CA LEU A 19 10.31 3.60 -13.29
C LEU A 19 9.68 2.44 -14.07
N MET A 20 9.66 2.52 -15.41
CA MET A 20 9.01 1.52 -16.25
C MET A 20 9.90 0.34 -16.63
N LYS A 21 11.19 0.60 -16.88
CA LYS A 21 12.13 -0.38 -17.46
C LYS A 21 13.34 -0.63 -16.59
N GLY A 22 13.67 0.29 -15.69
CA GLY A 22 14.85 0.23 -14.84
C GLY A 22 14.71 -0.71 -13.65
N GLU A 23 15.85 -1.06 -13.06
CA GLU A 23 15.92 -1.96 -11.91
C GLU A 23 15.24 -1.37 -10.68
N LYS A 24 15.37 -0.05 -10.47
CA LYS A 24 14.77 0.63 -9.32
C LYS A 24 13.24 0.60 -9.42
N GLY A 25 12.70 0.85 -10.61
CA GLY A 25 11.26 0.75 -10.89
C GLY A 25 10.72 -0.66 -10.66
N ASN A 26 11.45 -1.67 -11.13
CA ASN A 26 11.10 -3.08 -10.93
C ASN A 26 11.12 -3.50 -9.46
N LEU A 27 12.11 -3.04 -8.68
CA LEU A 27 12.18 -3.30 -7.25
C LEU A 27 11.02 -2.63 -6.49
N MET A 28 10.68 -1.38 -6.83
CA MET A 28 9.52 -0.69 -6.25
C MET A 28 8.23 -1.45 -6.54
N ARG A 29 8.02 -1.89 -7.79
CA ARG A 29 6.83 -2.68 -8.18
C ARG A 29 6.69 -3.97 -7.35
N LYS A 30 7.78 -4.72 -7.15
CA LYS A 30 7.77 -5.95 -6.33
C LYS A 30 7.32 -5.66 -4.89
N LYS A 31 7.91 -4.65 -4.25
CA LYS A 31 7.55 -4.23 -2.89
C LYS A 31 6.07 -3.81 -2.80
N THR A 32 5.57 -3.06 -3.77
CA THR A 32 4.16 -2.64 -3.79
C THR A 32 3.20 -3.83 -3.96
N ILE A 33 3.56 -4.83 -4.77
CA ILE A 33 2.75 -6.06 -4.92
C ILE A 33 2.71 -6.84 -3.60
N GLU A 34 3.85 -6.99 -2.91
CA GLU A 34 3.89 -7.63 -1.59
C GLU A 34 3.06 -6.86 -0.55
N LEU A 35 3.13 -5.53 -0.57
CA LEU A 35 2.33 -4.68 0.31
C LEU A 35 0.83 -4.85 0.03
N LYS A 36 0.44 -4.90 -1.25
CA LYS A 36 -0.94 -5.17 -1.67
C LYS A 36 -1.41 -6.52 -1.14
N LYS A 37 -0.62 -7.58 -1.32
CA LYS A 37 -0.94 -8.93 -0.83
C LYS A 37 -1.15 -8.96 0.69
N LYS A 38 -0.26 -8.30 1.45
CA LYS A 38 -0.40 -8.17 2.91
C LYS A 38 -1.66 -7.43 3.32
N ALA A 39 -2.02 -6.36 2.61
CA ALA A 39 -3.24 -5.61 2.86
C ALA A 39 -4.50 -6.46 2.58
N GLU A 40 -4.50 -7.22 1.47
CA GLU A 40 -5.56 -8.15 1.14
C GLU A 40 -5.70 -9.24 2.22
N GLU A 41 -4.59 -9.88 2.61
CA GLU A 41 -4.54 -10.89 3.68
C GLU A 41 -5.07 -10.35 5.03
N ALA A 42 -4.69 -9.13 5.40
CA ALA A 42 -5.17 -8.51 6.64
C ALA A 42 -6.69 -8.23 6.61
N CYS A 43 -7.26 -7.96 5.43
CA CYS A 43 -8.67 -7.66 5.25
C CYS A 43 -9.54 -8.87 4.88
N VAL A 44 -8.98 -10.09 4.79
CA VAL A 44 -9.76 -11.30 4.54
C VAL A 44 -10.80 -11.49 5.63
N PHE A 45 -12.06 -11.73 5.25
CA PHE A 45 -13.09 -12.11 6.21
C PHE A 45 -13.23 -13.65 6.27
N PRO A 46 -13.39 -14.27 7.46
CA PRO A 46 -13.39 -13.66 8.79
C PRO A 46 -12.00 -13.63 9.48
N SER A 47 -10.98 -14.24 8.89
CA SER A 47 -9.72 -14.57 9.57
C SER A 47 -8.63 -13.49 9.52
N GLY A 48 -8.81 -12.45 8.73
CA GLY A 48 -7.85 -11.37 8.54
C GLY A 48 -7.71 -10.53 9.81
N SER A 49 -6.49 -10.07 10.08
CA SER A 49 -6.16 -9.33 11.30
C SER A 49 -6.95 -8.02 11.44
N SER A 50 -7.18 -7.30 10.34
CA SER A 50 -8.01 -6.09 10.32
C SER A 50 -9.47 -6.43 10.61
N MET A 51 -10.00 -7.54 10.06
CA MET A 51 -11.37 -7.98 10.32
C MET A 51 -11.56 -8.40 11.78
N ALA A 52 -10.63 -9.18 12.34
CA ALA A 52 -10.66 -9.56 13.75
C ALA A 52 -10.59 -8.33 14.68
N ASN A 53 -9.80 -7.30 14.32
CA ASN A 53 -9.77 -6.06 15.09
C ASN A 53 -11.06 -5.24 14.97
N LEU A 54 -11.68 -5.21 13.78
CA LEU A 54 -12.97 -4.57 13.59
C LEU A 54 -14.06 -5.24 14.44
N GLU A 55 -14.12 -6.58 14.44
CA GLU A 55 -15.07 -7.33 15.26
C GLU A 55 -14.92 -7.03 16.75
N LYS A 56 -13.68 -6.93 17.25
CA LYS A 56 -13.42 -6.52 18.65
C LYS A 56 -13.99 -5.13 18.94
N ILE A 57 -13.80 -4.16 18.06
CA ILE A 57 -14.33 -2.80 18.23
C ILE A 57 -15.86 -2.83 18.25
N VAL A 58 -16.48 -3.52 17.30
CA VAL A 58 -17.96 -3.67 17.24
C VAL A 58 -18.49 -4.27 18.55
N HIS A 59 -17.83 -5.32 19.06
CA HIS A 59 -18.21 -5.94 20.32
C HIS A 59 -18.06 -4.97 21.50
N LEU A 60 -16.97 -4.22 21.60
CA LEU A 60 -16.75 -3.21 22.65
C LEU A 60 -17.82 -2.11 22.63
N MET A 61 -18.24 -1.65 21.45
CA MET A 61 -19.29 -0.64 21.32
C MET A 61 -20.66 -1.17 21.75
N GLN A 62 -20.96 -2.43 21.45
CA GLN A 62 -22.21 -3.08 21.87
C GLN A 62 -22.27 -3.29 23.38
N THR A 63 -21.15 -3.63 24.03
CA THR A 63 -21.11 -3.84 25.48
C THR A 63 -21.08 -2.54 26.27
N SER A 64 -20.50 -1.47 25.70
CA SER A 64 -20.47 -0.14 26.33
C SER A 64 -21.76 0.66 26.21
N SER A 65 -22.72 0.19 25.39
CA SER A 65 -24.04 0.82 25.21
C SER A 65 -25.12 0.24 26.13
N LYS A 66 -24.73 -0.55 27.14
CA LYS A 66 -25.58 -1.03 28.25
C LYS A 66 -25.14 -0.37 29.55
#